data_AF-A0AAP2GIN9-F1
#
_entry.id   AF-A0AAP2GIN9-F1
#
_cell.length_a   1.000
_cell.length_b   1.000
_cell.length_c   1.000
_cell.angle_alpha   90.00
_cell.angle_beta   90.00
_cell.angle_gamma   90.00
#
_symmetry.space_group_name_H-M   'P 1'
#
loop_
_entity.id
_entity.type
_entity.pdbx_description
1 polymer ?
#
loop_
_entity_poly.entity_id
_entity_poly.type
_entity_poly.pdbx_seq_one_letter_code
_entity_poly.pdbx_strand_id
1 'polypeptide(L)'
;MRILFTLWVLHMVGLGYAQDLQLYLLAGQSNAVGQGDSALSPACSAGTAWEYIATRDALVVLRDPFGQDELHFQRAHTGSLAPALAEALYRRTGKPVVLVAAARGGSACHTLAELNDYGTWDVQGRLLLMPFAIQKVQAAERKTGKRLQGVVWVQGERDANAITMESLLPGSTGRHCNVSLRGFARHLGRSFPFILYRPGIIPVIRTRALMPCGKSKRPWRPRIAIHRSCTAAPHLLPTRDGCTTPFTIIKQV
;
A
#
# COMPACT_ATOMS: atom_id res chain seq x y z
N MET A 1 -17.55 -39.99 -34.90
CA MET A 1 -16.64 -40.07 -33.72
C MET A 1 -15.45 -39.07 -33.77
N ARG A 2 -15.43 -38.07 -34.67
CA ARG A 2 -14.35 -37.06 -34.76
C ARG A 2 -14.74 -35.64 -34.30
N ILE A 3 -16.04 -35.34 -34.22
CA ILE A 3 -16.58 -34.01 -33.86
C ILE A 3 -16.70 -33.85 -32.33
N LEU A 4 -16.96 -34.93 -31.60
CA LEU A 4 -17.04 -34.91 -30.13
C LEU A 4 -15.67 -34.72 -29.45
N PHE A 5 -14.57 -35.10 -30.11
CA PHE A 5 -13.22 -34.94 -29.55
C PHE A 5 -12.69 -33.51 -29.71
N THR A 6 -13.09 -32.80 -30.77
CA THR A 6 -12.68 -31.40 -31.02
C THR A 6 -13.35 -30.43 -30.05
N LEU A 7 -14.61 -30.68 -29.67
CA LEU A 7 -15.30 -29.89 -28.64
C LEU A 7 -14.74 -30.10 -27.23
N TRP A 8 -14.18 -31.29 -26.94
CA TRP A 8 -13.56 -31.57 -25.64
C TRP A 8 -12.17 -30.93 -25.51
N VAL A 9 -11.39 -30.87 -26.60
CA VAL A 9 -10.12 -30.13 -26.63
C VAL A 9 -10.34 -28.62 -26.55
N LEU A 10 -11.40 -28.08 -27.17
CA LEU A 10 -11.73 -26.64 -27.06
C LEU A 10 -12.25 -26.24 -25.66
N HIS A 11 -12.84 -27.18 -24.90
CA HIS A 11 -13.25 -26.94 -23.51
C HIS A 11 -12.08 -27.06 -22.52
N MET A 12 -11.07 -27.88 -22.82
CA MET A 12 -9.85 -28.02 -22.01
C MET A 12 -8.85 -26.88 -22.19
N VAL A 13 -8.91 -26.13 -23.29
CA VAL A 13 -8.08 -24.91 -23.48
C VAL A 13 -8.61 -23.71 -22.68
N GLY A 14 -9.87 -23.74 -22.21
CA GLY A 14 -10.49 -22.65 -21.45
C GLY A 14 -10.21 -22.65 -19.94
N LEU A 15 -9.55 -23.68 -19.40
CA LEU A 15 -9.32 -23.86 -17.96
C LEU A 15 -7.89 -23.56 -17.50
N GLY A 16 -6.98 -23.27 -18.42
CA GLY A 16 -5.64 -22.76 -18.11
C GLY A 16 -5.66 -21.23 -18.16
N TYR A 17 -5.22 -20.58 -17.08
CA TYR A 17 -5.05 -19.12 -16.95
C TYR A 17 -6.20 -18.30 -16.34
N ALA A 18 -6.85 -18.83 -15.30
CA ALA A 18 -7.13 -17.93 -14.17
C ALA A 18 -5.78 -17.56 -13.53
N GLN A 19 -5.01 -16.68 -14.18
CA GLN A 19 -3.74 -16.17 -13.66
C GLN A 19 -3.98 -15.70 -12.24
N ASP A 20 -3.22 -16.23 -11.29
CA ASP A 20 -3.43 -15.93 -9.88
C ASP A 20 -2.92 -14.52 -9.59
N LEU A 21 -3.75 -13.53 -9.89
CA LEU A 21 -3.44 -12.11 -9.83
C LEU A 21 -3.40 -11.58 -8.40
N GLN A 22 -2.44 -10.70 -8.14
CA GLN A 22 -2.23 -10.08 -6.85
C GLN A 22 -2.84 -8.68 -6.81
N LEU A 23 -3.67 -8.37 -5.83
CA LEU A 23 -4.31 -7.06 -5.68
C LEU A 23 -3.81 -6.34 -4.42
N TYR A 24 -3.21 -5.17 -4.58
CA TYR A 24 -2.70 -4.36 -3.47
C TYR A 24 -3.20 -2.90 -3.57
N LEU A 25 -3.33 -2.27 -2.40
CA LEU A 25 -3.61 -0.84 -2.26
C LEU A 25 -2.30 -0.11 -1.95
N LEU A 26 -2.01 1.00 -2.63
CA LEU A 26 -0.98 1.95 -2.23
C LEU A 26 -1.65 3.21 -1.68
N ALA A 27 -1.50 3.45 -0.38
CA ALA A 27 -2.16 4.53 0.34
C ALA A 27 -1.21 5.32 1.25
N GLY A 28 -1.60 6.55 1.57
CA GLY A 28 -0.85 7.45 2.44
C GLY A 28 -0.77 8.88 1.93
N GLN A 29 0.38 9.55 2.13
CA GLN A 29 0.60 10.95 1.76
C GLN A 29 1.51 11.14 0.54
N SER A 30 2.21 12.28 0.43
CA SER A 30 3.02 12.68 -0.73
C SER A 30 4.03 11.61 -1.17
N ASN A 31 4.68 10.91 -0.23
CA ASN A 31 5.62 9.83 -0.53
C ASN A 31 4.94 8.54 -1.02
N ALA A 32 3.64 8.33 -0.75
CA ALA A 32 2.83 7.30 -1.42
C ALA A 32 2.34 7.76 -2.80
N VAL A 33 2.07 9.05 -2.99
CA VAL A 33 1.69 9.63 -4.29
C VAL A 33 2.84 9.46 -5.28
N GLY A 34 4.03 9.96 -4.93
CA GLY A 34 5.21 9.96 -5.80
C GLY A 34 5.90 11.32 -5.75
N GLN A 35 7.17 11.32 -5.37
CA GLN A 35 8.07 12.47 -5.30
C GLN A 35 9.47 12.12 -5.84
N GLY A 36 9.58 11.00 -6.57
CA GLY A 36 10.82 10.50 -7.16
C GLY A 36 11.01 10.99 -8.59
N ASP A 37 11.96 10.39 -9.30
CA ASP A 37 12.22 10.66 -10.72
C ASP A 37 11.61 9.55 -11.59
N SER A 38 10.66 9.91 -12.46
CA SER A 38 9.98 8.96 -13.35
C SER A 38 10.91 8.37 -14.41
N ALA A 39 12.01 9.04 -14.75
CA ALA A 39 13.00 8.53 -15.70
C ALA A 39 13.77 7.32 -15.14
N LEU A 40 13.78 7.16 -13.81
CA LEU A 40 14.43 6.04 -13.13
C LEU A 40 13.45 4.89 -12.80
N SER A 41 12.16 5.05 -13.12
CA SER A 41 11.15 4.05 -12.83
C SER A 41 11.29 2.84 -13.74
N PRO A 42 11.27 1.61 -13.20
CA PRO A 42 11.36 0.42 -14.03
C PRO A 42 10.10 0.30 -14.90
N ALA A 43 10.29 -0.07 -16.15
CA ALA A 43 9.19 -0.42 -17.04
C ALA A 43 8.63 -1.79 -16.64
N CYS A 44 7.34 -1.86 -16.33
CA CYS A 44 6.68 -3.14 -16.11
C CYS A 44 6.45 -3.84 -17.46
N SER A 45 6.89 -5.10 -17.58
CA SER A 45 6.66 -5.91 -18.77
C SER A 45 5.16 -6.07 -19.04
N ALA A 46 4.78 -6.15 -20.32
CA ALA A 46 3.39 -6.36 -20.71
C ALA A 46 2.80 -7.60 -20.01
N GLY A 47 1.61 -7.45 -19.44
CA GLY A 47 0.92 -8.52 -18.73
C GLY A 47 1.38 -8.78 -17.29
N THR A 48 2.32 -7.99 -16.75
CA THR A 48 2.87 -8.23 -15.40
C THR A 48 2.32 -7.31 -14.32
N ALA A 49 1.97 -6.08 -14.68
CA ALA A 49 1.47 -5.10 -13.71
C ALA A 49 0.44 -4.13 -14.32
N TRP A 50 -0.60 -3.82 -13.54
CA TRP A 50 -1.63 -2.85 -13.90
C TRP A 50 -1.95 -1.88 -12.76
N GLU A 51 -2.35 -0.67 -13.13
CA GLU A 51 -3.08 0.26 -12.27
C GLU A 51 -4.58 0.06 -12.49
N TYR A 52 -5.35 0.01 -11.41
CA TYR A 52 -6.80 0.12 -11.48
C TYR A 52 -7.23 1.59 -11.39
N ILE A 53 -7.98 2.05 -12.40
CA ILE A 53 -8.52 3.41 -12.50
C ILE A 53 -10.02 3.38 -12.21
N ALA A 54 -10.44 4.01 -11.12
CA ALA A 54 -11.81 3.89 -10.62
C ALA A 54 -12.83 4.63 -11.51
N THR A 55 -12.50 5.83 -11.99
CA THR A 55 -13.37 6.65 -12.87
C THR A 55 -13.73 5.98 -14.19
N ARG A 56 -12.89 5.07 -14.69
CA ARG A 56 -13.09 4.34 -15.94
C ARG A 56 -13.40 2.86 -15.76
N ASP A 57 -13.42 2.38 -14.51
CA ASP A 57 -13.43 0.96 -14.17
C ASP A 57 -12.51 0.13 -15.09
N ALA A 58 -11.23 0.51 -15.17
CA ALA A 58 -10.30 -0.03 -16.14
C ALA A 58 -8.96 -0.43 -15.52
N LEU A 59 -8.35 -1.48 -16.07
CA LEU A 59 -6.96 -1.85 -15.81
C LEU A 59 -6.10 -1.28 -16.93
N VAL A 60 -5.11 -0.47 -16.59
CA VAL A 60 -4.13 0.06 -17.53
C VAL A 60 -2.75 -0.46 -17.16
N VAL A 61 -1.85 -0.61 -18.14
CA VAL A 61 -0.47 -1.00 -17.86
C VAL A 61 0.14 -0.04 -16.85
N LEU A 62 0.71 -0.60 -15.78
CA LEU A 62 1.27 0.20 -14.71
C LEU A 62 2.54 0.90 -15.18
N ARG A 63 2.58 2.22 -14.96
CA ARG A 63 3.72 3.09 -15.28
C ARG A 63 3.64 4.34 -14.42
N ASP A 64 4.77 5.04 -14.31
CA ASP A 64 4.73 6.41 -13.82
C ASP A 64 4.36 7.40 -14.94
N PRO A 65 3.72 8.53 -14.59
CA PRO A 65 3.24 8.87 -13.25
C PRO A 65 2.01 8.03 -12.83
N PHE A 66 2.04 7.48 -11.62
CA PHE A 66 1.02 6.58 -11.08
C PHE A 66 -0.17 7.31 -10.45
N GLY A 67 -1.36 6.71 -10.55
CA GLY A 67 -2.58 7.22 -9.93
C GLY A 67 -3.34 8.24 -10.80
N GLN A 68 -4.55 8.59 -10.35
CA GLN A 68 -5.43 9.57 -11.00
C GLN A 68 -5.95 10.57 -9.96
N ASP A 69 -6.25 11.79 -10.42
CA ASP A 69 -6.96 12.80 -9.62
C ASP A 69 -8.44 12.42 -9.54
N GLU A 70 -8.77 11.49 -8.65
CA GLU A 70 -10.12 10.94 -8.49
C GLU A 70 -10.43 10.60 -7.03
N LEU A 71 -11.69 10.76 -6.62
CA LEU A 71 -12.18 10.41 -5.28
C LEU A 71 -11.31 10.99 -4.16
N HIS A 72 -10.92 12.26 -4.33
CA HIS A 72 -10.02 13.00 -3.43
C HIS A 72 -8.58 12.47 -3.35
N PHE A 73 -8.16 11.51 -4.16
CA PHE A 73 -6.74 11.14 -4.26
C PHE A 73 -6.02 11.94 -5.33
N GLN A 74 -4.70 11.94 -5.24
CA GLN A 74 -3.84 12.69 -6.14
C GLN A 74 -3.09 11.76 -7.08
N ARG A 75 -3.00 12.19 -8.33
CA ARG A 75 -2.07 11.63 -9.31
C ARG A 75 -0.64 12.08 -9.01
N ALA A 76 0.33 11.19 -9.21
CA ALA A 76 1.73 11.59 -9.22
C ALA A 76 2.04 12.52 -10.40
N HIS A 77 2.89 13.51 -10.19
CA HIS A 77 3.49 14.29 -11.28
C HIS A 77 4.88 13.77 -11.68
N THR A 78 5.47 12.91 -10.86
CA THR A 78 6.84 12.40 -11.02
C THR A 78 6.89 10.88 -10.77
N GLY A 79 8.07 10.33 -10.48
CA GLY A 79 8.25 8.92 -10.17
C GLY A 79 7.64 8.51 -8.83
N SER A 80 7.11 7.30 -8.77
CA SER A 80 6.51 6.70 -7.57
C SER A 80 7.17 5.37 -7.23
N LEU A 81 6.82 4.79 -6.07
CA LEU A 81 7.28 3.44 -5.71
C LEU A 81 6.53 2.34 -6.48
N ALA A 82 5.42 2.67 -7.15
CA ALA A 82 4.48 1.67 -7.68
C ALA A 82 5.11 0.75 -8.74
N PRO A 83 5.85 1.23 -9.75
CA PRO A 83 6.48 0.35 -10.75
C PRO A 83 7.51 -0.59 -10.14
N ALA A 84 8.38 -0.08 -9.26
CA ALA A 84 9.40 -0.87 -8.60
C ALA A 84 8.80 -1.92 -7.65
N LEU A 85 7.73 -1.56 -6.93
CA LEU A 85 6.99 -2.49 -6.08
C LEU A 85 6.36 -3.61 -6.90
N ALA A 86 5.63 -3.27 -7.98
CA ALA A 86 4.94 -4.24 -8.80
C ALA A 86 5.93 -5.20 -9.48
N GLU A 87 7.03 -4.68 -10.01
CA GLU A 87 8.10 -5.48 -10.58
C GLU A 87 8.71 -6.43 -9.55
N ALA A 88 9.01 -5.94 -8.34
CA ALA A 88 9.59 -6.77 -7.29
C ALA A 88 8.64 -7.87 -6.80
N LEU A 89 7.33 -7.57 -6.71
CA LEU A 89 6.30 -8.56 -6.39
C LEU A 89 6.17 -9.62 -7.49
N TYR A 90 6.12 -9.20 -8.76
CA TYR A 90 6.06 -10.10 -9.90
C TYR A 90 7.28 -11.01 -9.97
N ARG A 91 8.51 -10.45 -9.92
CA ARG A 91 9.76 -11.23 -9.95
C ARG A 91 9.84 -12.28 -8.83
N ARG A 92 9.22 -12.01 -7.68
CA ARG A 92 9.23 -12.93 -6.53
C ARG A 92 8.19 -14.04 -6.60
N THR A 93 7.07 -13.79 -7.27
CA THR A 93 5.89 -14.65 -7.19
C THR A 93 5.51 -15.28 -8.52
N GLY A 94 5.99 -14.72 -9.63
CA GLY A 94 5.53 -15.03 -10.99
C GLY A 94 4.10 -14.61 -11.27
N LYS A 95 3.45 -13.90 -10.33
CA LYS A 95 2.02 -13.56 -10.38
C LYS A 95 1.81 -12.11 -10.79
N PRO A 96 0.98 -11.84 -11.80
CA PRO A 96 0.67 -10.47 -12.20
C PRO A 96 0.08 -9.63 -11.06
N VAL A 97 0.34 -8.32 -11.06
CA VAL A 97 0.02 -7.41 -9.95
C VAL A 97 -0.94 -6.30 -10.40
N VAL A 98 -1.97 -6.02 -9.62
CA VAL A 98 -2.82 -4.83 -9.75
C VAL A 98 -2.61 -3.95 -8.54
N LEU A 99 -2.27 -2.69 -8.78
CA LEU A 99 -2.18 -1.67 -7.74
C LEU A 99 -3.35 -0.70 -7.84
N VAL A 100 -3.93 -0.38 -6.67
CA VAL A 100 -4.96 0.66 -6.51
C VAL A 100 -4.30 1.87 -5.85
N ALA A 101 -4.34 3.03 -6.49
CA ALA A 101 -3.82 4.28 -5.94
C ALA A 101 -4.85 4.92 -4.98
N ALA A 102 -4.45 5.20 -3.74
CA ALA A 102 -5.26 5.91 -2.75
C ALA A 102 -4.38 6.78 -1.84
N ALA A 103 -3.58 7.66 -2.44
CA ALA A 103 -2.70 8.57 -1.70
C ALA A 103 -3.08 10.03 -1.96
N ARG A 104 -2.94 10.87 -0.93
CA ARG A 104 -3.19 12.32 -1.02
C ARG A 104 -2.09 13.06 -0.25
N GLY A 105 -1.28 13.85 -0.97
CA GLY A 105 -0.25 14.69 -0.39
C GLY A 105 -0.81 15.61 0.69
N GLY A 106 -0.05 15.77 1.79
CA GLY A 106 -0.46 16.61 2.92
C GLY A 106 -1.54 15.99 3.83
N SER A 107 -2.11 14.83 3.49
CA SER A 107 -3.08 14.16 4.36
C SER A 107 -2.47 13.77 5.70
N ALA A 108 -3.29 13.72 6.74
CA ALA A 108 -2.88 13.36 8.11
C ALA A 108 -3.37 11.97 8.52
N CYS A 109 -2.66 11.29 9.43
CA CYS A 109 -3.21 10.12 10.14
C CYS A 109 -4.26 10.54 11.18
N HIS A 110 -4.11 11.71 11.80
CA HIS A 110 -4.99 12.19 12.87
C HIS A 110 -5.70 13.50 12.52
N THR A 111 -6.93 13.65 13.01
CA THR A 111 -7.78 14.84 12.83
C THR A 111 -7.07 16.15 13.21
N LEU A 112 -6.36 16.19 14.35
CA LEU A 112 -5.66 17.41 14.80
C LEU A 112 -4.46 17.79 13.91
N ALA A 113 -3.95 16.86 13.09
CA ALA A 113 -2.93 17.16 12.09
C ALA A 113 -3.51 17.57 10.73
N GLU A 114 -4.84 17.48 10.55
CA GLU A 114 -5.53 17.76 9.29
C GLU A 114 -5.43 19.24 8.92
N LEU A 115 -4.91 19.50 7.71
CA LEU A 115 -4.90 20.84 7.13
C LEU A 115 -6.01 20.98 6.10
N ASN A 116 -6.75 22.08 6.19
CA ASN A 116 -7.68 22.55 5.17
C ASN A 116 -8.49 21.40 4.54
N ASP A 117 -8.33 21.21 3.23
CA ASP A 117 -8.94 20.20 2.39
C ASP A 117 -8.00 19.02 2.09
N TYR A 118 -6.84 18.90 2.72
CA TYR A 118 -5.91 17.78 2.50
C TYR A 118 -6.40 16.45 3.08
N GLY A 119 -7.40 16.48 3.97
CA GLY A 119 -8.06 15.30 4.50
C GLY A 119 -7.24 14.50 5.50
N THR A 120 -7.90 13.51 6.08
CA THR A 120 -7.38 12.67 7.15
C THR A 120 -7.77 11.21 6.97
N TRP A 121 -6.90 10.34 7.46
CA TRP A 121 -7.08 8.88 7.53
C TRP A 121 -7.69 8.43 8.87
N ASP A 122 -8.07 9.39 9.72
CA ASP A 122 -8.78 9.18 10.98
C ASP A 122 -10.27 8.87 10.73
N VAL A 123 -10.99 8.55 11.79
CA VAL A 123 -12.45 8.31 11.77
C VAL A 123 -13.27 9.60 11.89
N GLN A 124 -12.61 10.71 12.20
CA GLN A 124 -13.18 12.06 12.34
C GLN A 124 -12.31 13.04 11.54
N GLY A 125 -12.84 14.23 11.24
CA GLY A 125 -12.15 15.25 10.44
C GLY A 125 -13.07 15.90 9.41
N ARG A 126 -12.51 16.83 8.63
CA ARG A 126 -13.22 17.56 7.57
C ARG A 126 -13.40 16.72 6.32
N LEU A 127 -12.35 15.99 5.91
CA LEU A 127 -12.39 15.10 4.75
C LEU A 127 -11.80 13.72 5.11
N LEU A 128 -12.69 12.74 5.25
CA LEU A 128 -12.30 11.36 5.57
C LEU A 128 -11.88 10.61 4.30
N LEU A 129 -10.62 10.19 4.22
CA LEU A 129 -10.06 9.52 3.03
C LEU A 129 -10.36 8.01 3.01
N MET A 130 -10.57 7.41 4.18
CA MET A 130 -10.79 5.96 4.32
C MET A 130 -11.98 5.46 3.48
N PRO A 131 -13.19 6.07 3.51
CA PRO A 131 -14.33 5.58 2.75
C PRO A 131 -14.07 5.54 1.23
N PHE A 132 -13.38 6.57 0.70
CA PHE A 132 -13.03 6.64 -0.72
C PHE A 132 -11.98 5.58 -1.11
N ALA A 133 -11.00 5.32 -0.24
CA ALA A 133 -10.03 4.25 -0.48
C ALA A 133 -10.71 2.88 -0.52
N ILE A 134 -11.66 2.63 0.39
CA ILE A 134 -12.46 1.40 0.43
C ILE A 134 -13.32 1.27 -0.83
N GLN A 135 -13.94 2.35 -1.29
CA GLN A 135 -14.71 2.37 -2.53
C GLN A 135 -13.85 1.92 -3.73
N LYS A 136 -12.62 2.47 -3.86
CA LYS A 136 -11.69 2.07 -4.94
C LYS A 136 -11.29 0.60 -4.84
N VAL A 137 -10.99 0.12 -3.63
CA VAL A 137 -10.65 -1.30 -3.40
C VAL A 137 -11.81 -2.19 -3.83
N GLN A 138 -13.03 -1.95 -3.32
CA GLN A 138 -14.18 -2.79 -3.63
C GLN A 138 -14.50 -2.82 -5.14
N ALA A 139 -14.31 -1.69 -5.84
CA ALA A 139 -14.46 -1.63 -7.28
C ALA A 139 -13.39 -2.46 -8.01
N ALA A 140 -12.11 -2.36 -7.59
CA ALA A 140 -11.03 -3.19 -8.11
C ALA A 140 -11.26 -4.69 -7.85
N GLU A 141 -11.79 -5.06 -6.68
CA GLU A 141 -12.11 -6.45 -6.35
C GLU A 141 -13.19 -7.02 -7.27
N ARG A 142 -14.25 -6.25 -7.53
CA ARG A 142 -15.30 -6.63 -8.50
C ARG A 142 -14.72 -6.76 -9.90
N LYS A 143 -13.85 -5.83 -10.32
CA LYS A 143 -13.24 -5.84 -11.65
C LYS A 143 -12.32 -7.02 -11.89
N THR A 144 -11.52 -7.36 -10.89
CA THR A 144 -10.48 -8.39 -11.01
C THR A 144 -10.93 -9.78 -10.56
N GLY A 145 -12.04 -9.87 -9.83
CA GLY A 145 -12.45 -11.10 -9.13
C GLY A 145 -11.48 -11.51 -8.01
N LYS A 146 -10.50 -10.66 -7.66
CA LYS A 146 -9.49 -10.94 -6.64
C LYS A 146 -9.75 -10.11 -5.41
N ARG A 147 -9.47 -10.70 -4.26
CA ARG A 147 -9.49 -10.03 -2.97
C ARG A 147 -8.20 -9.24 -2.76
N LEU A 148 -8.29 -8.06 -2.17
CA LEU A 148 -7.18 -7.28 -1.63
C LEU A 148 -6.31 -8.17 -0.74
N GLN A 149 -5.03 -8.24 -1.09
CA GLN A 149 -4.02 -9.07 -0.44
C GLN A 149 -3.10 -8.27 0.47
N GLY A 150 -3.11 -6.95 0.38
CA GLY A 150 -2.38 -6.10 1.32
C GLY A 150 -2.48 -4.62 1.01
N VAL A 151 -2.03 -3.82 1.97
CA VAL A 151 -1.94 -2.36 1.84
C VAL A 151 -0.49 -1.96 2.03
N VAL A 152 0.03 -1.21 1.06
CA VAL A 152 1.30 -0.48 1.15
C VAL A 152 0.98 0.91 1.65
N TRP A 153 1.51 1.23 2.83
CA TRP A 153 1.18 2.44 3.56
C TRP A 153 2.41 3.33 3.73
N VAL A 154 2.37 4.54 3.18
CA VAL A 154 3.45 5.53 3.29
C VAL A 154 2.93 6.83 3.87
N GLN A 155 3.13 7.01 5.17
CA GLN A 155 2.61 8.15 5.91
C GLN A 155 3.37 8.42 7.22
N GLY A 156 3.36 9.68 7.67
CA GLY A 156 3.63 10.12 9.03
C GLY A 156 4.13 11.56 9.13
N GLU A 157 4.55 12.19 8.03
CA GLU A 157 5.27 13.47 8.06
C GLU A 157 4.35 14.62 8.46
N ARG A 158 3.08 14.59 8.03
CA ARG A 158 2.10 15.60 8.45
C ARG A 158 1.88 15.58 9.96
N ASP A 159 1.69 14.39 10.53
CA ASP A 159 1.53 14.20 11.97
C ASP A 159 2.81 14.55 12.74
N ALA A 160 3.99 14.24 12.18
CA ALA A 160 5.28 14.64 12.77
C ALA A 160 5.40 16.17 12.86
N ASN A 161 5.03 16.89 11.79
CA ASN A 161 5.00 18.35 11.80
C ASN A 161 4.04 18.91 12.84
N ALA A 162 2.86 18.30 12.98
CA ALA A 162 1.87 18.71 13.98
C ALA A 162 2.36 18.49 15.43
N ILE A 163 3.18 17.46 15.68
CA ILE A 163 3.86 17.27 16.96
C ILE A 163 4.90 18.36 17.20
N THR A 164 5.71 18.69 16.19
CA THR A 164 6.69 19.78 16.30
C THR A 164 6.03 21.13 16.57
N MET A 165 4.81 21.34 16.07
CA MET A 165 3.99 22.54 16.30
C MET A 165 3.12 22.46 17.57
N GLU A 166 3.31 21.45 18.43
CA GLU A 166 2.58 21.21 19.69
C GLU A 166 1.05 21.02 19.55
N SER A 167 0.54 20.97 18.31
CA SER A 167 -0.86 20.64 18.01
C SER A 167 -1.21 19.16 18.23
N LEU A 168 -0.20 18.30 18.38
CA LEU A 168 -0.32 16.87 18.68
C LEU A 168 0.68 16.41 19.73
N LEU A 169 0.24 15.52 20.62
CA LEU A 169 1.11 14.96 21.65
C LEU A 169 2.16 14.00 21.07
N PRO A 170 3.41 14.02 21.54
CA PRO A 170 4.42 13.04 21.17
C PRO A 170 3.95 11.59 21.41
N GLY A 171 4.23 10.70 20.45
CA GLY A 171 3.84 9.28 20.53
C GLY A 171 2.39 8.96 20.12
N SER A 172 1.61 9.97 19.74
CA SER A 172 0.25 9.80 19.22
C SER A 172 0.20 9.26 17.78
N THR A 173 1.15 9.64 16.92
CA THR A 173 1.22 9.26 15.50
C THR A 173 1.15 7.76 15.25
N GLY A 174 1.97 6.97 15.96
CA GLY A 174 1.98 5.51 15.80
C GLY A 174 0.67 4.86 16.22
N ARG A 175 -0.04 5.46 17.18
CA ARG A 175 -1.35 5.00 17.65
C ARG A 175 -2.43 5.30 16.62
N HIS A 176 -2.41 6.51 16.05
CA HIS A 176 -3.40 6.94 15.06
C HIS A 176 -3.23 6.25 13.71
N CYS A 177 -2.00 6.12 13.21
CA CYS A 177 -1.80 5.32 12.00
C CYS A 177 -2.21 3.85 12.21
N ASN A 178 -2.01 3.27 13.41
CA ASN A 178 -2.56 1.94 13.73
C ASN A 178 -4.10 1.90 13.70
N VAL A 179 -4.79 2.95 14.14
CA VAL A 179 -6.26 3.06 14.04
C VAL A 179 -6.70 3.07 12.57
N SER A 180 -6.01 3.83 11.71
CA SER A 180 -6.27 3.86 10.26
C SER A 180 -6.05 2.49 9.60
N LEU A 181 -4.95 1.81 9.90
CA LEU A 181 -4.67 0.47 9.36
C LEU A 181 -5.73 -0.55 9.81
N ARG A 182 -6.11 -0.54 11.10
CA ARG A 182 -7.23 -1.35 11.60
C ARG A 182 -8.57 -0.95 10.97
N GLY A 183 -8.70 0.29 10.51
CA GLY A 183 -9.87 0.79 9.77
C GLY A 183 -10.09 0.00 8.49
N PHE A 184 -9.04 -0.24 7.70
CA PHE A 184 -9.13 -1.05 6.48
C PHE A 184 -9.60 -2.49 6.77
N ALA A 185 -9.01 -3.12 7.79
CA ALA A 185 -9.37 -4.49 8.15
C ALA A 185 -10.85 -4.59 8.60
N ARG A 186 -11.32 -3.61 9.39
CA ARG A 186 -12.73 -3.53 9.84
C ARG A 186 -13.70 -3.33 8.68
N HIS A 187 -13.45 -2.35 7.81
CA HIS A 187 -14.35 -2.05 6.69
C HIS A 187 -14.41 -3.17 5.64
N LEU A 188 -13.30 -3.91 5.45
CA LEU A 188 -13.25 -5.03 4.51
C LEU A 188 -13.60 -6.38 5.17
N GLY A 189 -13.92 -6.39 6.46
CA GLY A 189 -14.31 -7.58 7.22
C GLY A 189 -13.25 -8.68 7.28
N ARG A 190 -11.95 -8.35 7.14
CA ARG A 190 -10.86 -9.34 7.05
C ARG A 190 -9.49 -8.76 7.41
N SER A 191 -8.55 -9.65 7.70
CA SER A 191 -7.14 -9.31 7.92
C SER A 191 -6.29 -9.53 6.66
N PHE A 192 -5.32 -8.66 6.43
CA PHE A 192 -4.30 -8.77 5.38
C PHE A 192 -3.00 -8.08 5.84
N PRO A 193 -1.84 -8.42 5.25
CA PRO A 193 -0.58 -7.77 5.58
C PRO A 193 -0.58 -6.28 5.24
N PHE A 194 0.03 -5.50 6.14
CA PHE A 194 0.41 -4.12 5.91
C PHE A 194 1.92 -4.02 5.69
N ILE A 195 2.31 -3.37 4.60
CA ILE A 195 3.70 -3.01 4.30
C ILE A 195 3.85 -1.53 4.68
N LEU A 196 4.51 -1.27 5.80
CA LEU A 196 4.80 0.08 6.27
C LEU A 196 6.13 0.54 5.66
N TYR A 197 6.07 1.62 4.89
CA TYR A 197 7.26 2.33 4.43
C TYR A 197 7.50 3.54 5.33
N ARG A 198 8.72 3.65 5.86
CA ARG A 198 9.14 4.80 6.66
C ARG A 198 9.86 5.81 5.76
N PRO A 199 9.26 6.98 5.47
CA PRO A 199 9.91 8.01 4.68
C PRO A 199 11.13 8.60 5.41
N GLY A 200 12.16 8.97 4.63
CA GLY A 200 13.42 9.50 5.13
C GLY A 200 13.32 10.95 5.60
N ILE A 201 13.61 11.16 6.88
CA ILE A 201 14.01 12.40 7.60
C ILE A 201 12.98 13.55 7.65
N ILE A 202 12.17 13.54 8.73
CA ILE A 202 12.01 14.69 9.63
C ILE A 202 12.31 14.16 11.05
N PRO A 203 13.30 14.70 11.79
CA PRO A 203 13.65 14.17 13.09
C PRO A 203 12.62 14.66 14.11
N VAL A 204 11.71 13.80 14.56
CA VAL A 204 11.14 13.77 15.92
C VAL A 204 10.21 12.56 16.00
N ILE A 205 10.74 11.48 16.58
CA ILE A 205 10.15 10.54 17.54
C ILE A 205 11.18 9.40 17.64
N ARG A 206 12.08 9.52 18.61
CA ARG A 206 12.86 8.39 19.12
C ARG A 206 11.89 7.47 19.86
N THR A 207 11.40 6.43 19.20
CA THR A 207 10.99 5.23 19.93
C THR A 207 12.19 4.31 20.07
N ARG A 208 12.66 4.23 21.32
CA ARG A 208 13.75 3.40 21.82
C ARG A 208 13.52 1.94 21.38
N ALA A 209 14.29 1.49 20.40
CA ALA A 209 14.54 0.07 20.14
C ALA A 209 15.98 -0.04 19.64
N LEU A 210 16.82 -0.60 20.51
CA LEU A 210 18.21 -1.04 20.37
C LEU A 210 18.76 -1.11 18.92
N MET A 211 19.86 -0.39 18.68
CA MET A 211 20.93 -0.86 17.78
C MET A 211 22.29 -0.48 18.39
N PRO A 212 23.28 -1.40 18.42
CA PRO A 212 24.68 -1.03 18.51
C PRO A 212 25.19 -0.49 17.17
N CYS A 213 26.18 0.39 17.29
CA CYS A 213 26.88 1.15 16.27
C CYS A 213 27.49 0.32 15.11
N GLY A 214 27.50 0.85 13.89
CA GLY A 214 28.38 0.37 12.81
C GLY A 214 28.10 0.98 11.43
N LYS A 215 29.01 1.85 10.94
CA LYS A 215 28.97 2.49 9.62
C LYS A 215 29.38 1.51 8.51
N SER A 216 28.68 1.48 7.37
CA SER A 216 29.14 0.79 6.15
C SER A 216 28.62 1.49 4.89
N LYS A 217 29.55 1.93 4.01
CA LYS A 217 29.29 2.54 2.69
C LYS A 217 29.23 1.43 1.62
N ARG A 218 28.05 1.04 1.13
CA ARG A 218 27.88 0.26 -0.11
C ARG A 218 26.59 0.69 -0.86
N PRO A 219 26.57 0.68 -2.20
CA PRO A 219 25.41 1.07 -3.00
C PRO A 219 24.24 0.09 -2.86
N TRP A 220 23.01 0.65 -2.85
CA TRP A 220 21.76 0.03 -2.40
C TRP A 220 21.13 -0.93 -3.43
N ARG A 221 20.57 -2.04 -2.93
CA ARG A 221 19.63 -2.94 -3.65
C ARG A 221 18.43 -3.18 -2.73
N PRO A 222 17.17 -2.94 -3.16
CA PRO A 222 16.01 -3.18 -2.30
C PRO A 222 15.85 -4.68 -2.02
N ARG A 223 15.87 -5.07 -0.74
CA ARG A 223 15.41 -6.38 -0.29
C ARG A 223 14.06 -6.22 0.39
N ILE A 224 12.98 -6.57 -0.31
CA ILE A 224 11.68 -6.84 0.30
C ILE A 224 11.82 -8.13 1.12
N ALA A 225 11.54 -8.11 2.42
CA ALA A 225 11.45 -9.32 3.23
C ALA A 225 9.97 -9.53 3.56
N ILE A 226 9.33 -10.52 2.93
CA ILE A 226 8.00 -10.99 3.34
C ILE A 226 8.26 -12.20 4.24
N HIS A 227 8.14 -12.02 5.56
CA HIS A 227 8.29 -13.12 6.49
C HIS A 227 7.08 -14.06 6.38
N ARG A 228 7.31 -15.30 5.93
CA ARG A 228 6.42 -16.42 6.26
C ARG A 228 6.86 -16.91 7.65
N SER A 229 5.97 -16.81 8.63
CA SER A 229 6.24 -17.29 9.99
C SER A 229 6.18 -18.83 10.01
N CYS A 230 7.34 -19.47 9.93
CA CYS A 230 7.55 -20.76 10.58
C CYS A 230 8.44 -20.48 11.79
N THR A 231 7.89 -20.70 12.99
CA THR A 231 8.58 -20.86 14.28
C THR A 231 9.59 -19.78 14.66
N ALA A 232 9.10 -18.66 15.21
CA ALA A 232 9.74 -17.92 16.32
C ALA A 232 8.73 -16.93 16.90
N ALA A 233 8.61 -16.89 18.23
CA ALA A 233 7.59 -16.13 18.95
C ALA A 233 7.58 -14.62 18.56
N PRO A 234 6.42 -14.06 18.17
CA PRO A 234 6.33 -12.62 17.89
C PRO A 234 6.39 -11.84 19.21
N HIS A 235 7.03 -10.67 19.18
CA HIS A 235 6.86 -9.66 20.22
C HIS A 235 5.39 -9.22 20.23
N LEU A 236 4.62 -9.85 21.12
CA LEU A 236 3.23 -9.56 21.40
C LEU A 236 3.18 -8.26 22.24
N LEU A 237 2.54 -7.22 21.71
CA LEU A 237 1.94 -6.20 22.57
C LEU A 237 0.51 -6.67 22.88
N PRO A 238 0.12 -6.84 24.15
CA PRO A 238 -1.21 -7.33 24.48
C PRO A 238 -2.25 -6.25 24.18
N THR A 239 -3.38 -6.64 23.60
CA THR A 239 -4.59 -5.81 23.53
C THR A 239 -5.80 -6.61 23.98
N ARG A 240 -6.75 -5.93 24.65
CA ARG A 240 -7.96 -6.50 25.26
C ARG A 240 -8.95 -7.17 24.27
N ASP A 241 -8.81 -6.98 22.96
CA ASP A 241 -9.88 -7.31 22.01
C ASP A 241 -9.51 -8.37 20.94
N GLY A 242 -8.48 -9.21 21.17
CA GLY A 242 -8.28 -10.48 20.44
C GLY A 242 -7.95 -10.43 18.93
N CYS A 243 -8.06 -9.30 18.22
CA CYS A 243 -7.67 -9.19 16.82
C CYS A 243 -6.21 -8.76 16.65
N THR A 244 -5.32 -9.71 16.37
CA THR A 244 -3.93 -9.44 15.97
C THR A 244 -3.82 -9.48 14.44
N THR A 245 -3.47 -8.34 13.82
CA THR A 245 -3.12 -8.27 12.40
C THR A 245 -1.61 -8.41 12.26
N PRO A 246 -1.08 -9.28 11.37
CA PRO A 246 0.36 -9.35 11.13
C PRO A 246 0.85 -8.11 10.36
N PHE A 247 1.90 -7.45 10.87
CA PHE A 247 2.54 -6.29 10.23
C PHE A 247 3.97 -6.64 9.83
N THR A 248 4.40 -6.19 8.65
CA THR A 248 5.82 -6.25 8.23
C THR A 248 6.33 -4.82 8.07
N ILE A 249 7.33 -4.46 8.88
CA ILE A 249 7.98 -3.15 8.80
C ILE A 249 9.19 -3.28 7.86
N ILE A 250 9.18 -2.54 6.74
CA ILE A 250 10.35 -2.41 5.88
C ILE A 250 11.02 -1.08 6.26
N LYS A 251 12.14 -1.14 6.99
CA LYS A 251 12.96 0.04 7.30
C LYS A 251 13.94 0.31 6.16
N GLN A 252 14.03 1.58 5.75
CA GLN A 252 15.21 2.10 5.08
C GLN A 252 16.33 2.21 6.14
N VAL A 253 17.45 1.52 5.91
CA VAL A 253 18.69 1.66 6.70
C VAL A 253 19.68 2.45 5.88
#